data_AF-A0A8H4XVF9-F1
#
_entry.id   AF-A0A8H4XVF9-F1
#
_cell.length_a   1.000
_cell.length_b   1.000
_cell.length_c   1.000
_cell.angle_alpha   90.00
_cell.angle_beta   90.00
_cell.angle_gamma   90.00
#
_symmetry.space_group_name_H-M   'P 1'
#
loop_
_entity.id
_entity.type
_entity.pdbx_description
1 polymer ?
#
loop_
_entity_poly.entity_id
_entity_poly.type
_entity_poly.pdbx_seq_one_letter_code
_entity_poly.pdbx_strand_id
1 'polypeptide(L)'
;MSERIIPRRDDNVPVTGLAELQAHLAELDGPGNESTPLNHKLFDDVELQLTPSNMPIIQPALLPPLMSLLKTTSQDPTVVFSLTTKLLSPLSFTQCLSLGDAGSLVSALSSPLPGANLLALNIVQKAASSPSEVDALAALPEVVDNLLRTWLNSPDVDVGGTATKVLGSLLETDCDIMPEHLSTMANGVNGTSPSETELVKRHVPGHASLWRLVIWDRRCLEIMVSICRPATITRQAAFAQDRLLRIIPRLGALHPRALAISPFPDLFPLPGYADESIGHGLLQWAALSMVDTSDVLMHHTLILFFETFVSIMRIAGNSADRDAIVRNVVRTAASHDQELLVALRSLPDRTVQEEAEPLARYIGRILD
;
A
#
# COMPACT_ATOMS: atom_id res chain seq x y z
N MET A 1 29.07 -3.52 -54.10
CA MET A 1 28.74 -3.17 -52.72
C MET A 1 27.30 -3.61 -52.50
N SER A 2 27.08 -4.66 -51.73
CA SER A 2 25.75 -5.24 -51.54
C SER A 2 24.92 -4.32 -50.64
N GLU A 3 23.80 -3.82 -51.17
CA GLU A 3 22.82 -3.07 -50.39
C GLU A 3 22.27 -3.96 -49.28
N ARG A 4 22.52 -3.52 -48.04
CA ARG A 4 21.99 -4.15 -46.84
C ARG A 4 20.52 -3.76 -46.75
N ILE A 5 19.64 -4.61 -47.23
CA ILE A 5 18.20 -4.49 -47.03
C ILE A 5 17.97 -4.66 -45.51
N ILE A 6 17.73 -3.54 -44.83
CA ILE A 6 17.24 -3.56 -43.45
C ILE A 6 15.74 -3.79 -43.55
N PRO A 7 15.19 -4.94 -43.10
CA PRO A 7 13.75 -5.11 -43.08
C PRO A 7 13.16 -4.06 -42.14
N ARG A 8 12.28 -3.20 -42.66
CA ARG A 8 11.38 -2.39 -41.84
C ARG A 8 10.51 -3.37 -41.07
N ARG A 9 10.67 -3.40 -39.75
CA ARG A 9 9.78 -4.14 -38.85
C ARG A 9 8.46 -3.37 -38.86
N ASP A 10 7.43 -3.92 -39.50
CA ASP A 10 6.07 -3.45 -39.29
C ASP A 10 5.70 -3.79 -37.85
N ASP A 11 5.78 -2.79 -36.96
CA ASP A 11 5.56 -2.95 -35.51
C ASP A 11 4.07 -3.17 -35.13
N ASN A 12 3.17 -3.24 -36.12
CA ASN A 12 1.77 -3.60 -35.93
C ASN A 12 1.58 -5.11 -36.12
N VAL A 13 1.90 -5.90 -35.10
CA VAL A 13 1.45 -7.29 -35.05
C VAL A 13 -0.07 -7.29 -34.88
N PRO A 14 -0.85 -7.78 -35.87
CA PRO A 14 -2.30 -7.83 -35.77
C PRO A 14 -2.71 -8.76 -34.62
N VAL A 15 -3.68 -8.33 -33.81
CA VAL A 15 -4.24 -9.13 -32.73
C VAL A 15 -5.41 -9.94 -33.28
N THR A 16 -5.23 -11.25 -33.32
CA THR A 16 -6.26 -12.20 -33.76
C THR A 16 -7.39 -12.24 -32.72
N GLY A 17 -8.65 -12.22 -33.15
CA GLY A 17 -9.79 -12.24 -32.23
C GLY A 17 -10.25 -10.85 -31.77
N LEU A 18 -9.57 -9.77 -32.14
CA LEU A 18 -9.91 -8.42 -31.64
C LEU A 18 -11.28 -7.94 -32.14
N ALA A 19 -11.60 -8.17 -33.42
CA ALA A 19 -12.88 -7.78 -33.98
C ALA A 19 -14.03 -8.60 -33.39
N GLU A 20 -13.78 -9.89 -33.15
CA GLU A 20 -14.70 -10.81 -32.49
C GLU A 20 -14.93 -10.38 -31.03
N LEU A 21 -13.88 -9.96 -30.31
CA LEU A 21 -14.00 -9.46 -28.94
C LEU A 21 -14.83 -8.17 -28.90
N GLN A 22 -14.59 -7.24 -29.83
CA GLN A 22 -15.38 -6.02 -29.94
C GLN A 22 -16.85 -6.31 -30.22
N ALA A 23 -17.14 -7.23 -31.16
CA ALA A 23 -18.51 -7.65 -31.46
C ALA A 23 -19.19 -8.29 -30.24
N HIS A 24 -18.46 -9.13 -29.51
CA HIS A 24 -18.97 -9.76 -28.30
C HIS A 24 -19.24 -8.74 -27.19
N LEU A 25 -18.35 -7.76 -26.97
CA LEU A 25 -18.59 -6.68 -26.00
C LEU A 25 -19.81 -5.83 -26.37
N ALA A 26 -20.01 -5.55 -27.66
CA ALA A 26 -21.20 -4.83 -28.13
C ALA A 26 -22.49 -5.65 -27.96
N GLU A 27 -22.42 -6.97 -28.12
CA GLU A 27 -23.54 -7.87 -27.85
C GLU A 27 -23.92 -7.86 -26.37
N LEU A 28 -22.94 -7.93 -25.48
CA LEU A 28 -23.14 -7.92 -24.02
C LEU A 28 -23.75 -6.60 -23.50
N ASP A 29 -23.44 -5.46 -24.12
CA ASP A 29 -24.00 -4.16 -23.77
C ASP A 29 -25.44 -3.96 -24.33
N GLY A 30 -25.88 -4.86 -25.22
CA GLY A 30 -27.19 -4.79 -25.87
C GLY A 30 -28.38 -5.06 -24.92
N PRO A 31 -29.49 -4.31 -25.04
CA PRO A 31 -30.67 -4.53 -24.20
C PRO A 31 -31.26 -5.92 -24.41
N GLY A 32 -31.49 -6.65 -23.31
CA GLY A 32 -32.03 -8.01 -23.33
C GLY A 32 -30.97 -9.13 -23.36
N ASN A 33 -29.68 -8.79 -23.44
CA ASN A 33 -28.56 -9.75 -23.49
C ASN A 33 -27.88 -9.98 -22.13
N GLU A 34 -28.53 -9.62 -21.01
CA GLU A 34 -27.98 -9.74 -19.65
C GLU A 34 -27.58 -11.18 -19.28
N SER A 35 -28.19 -12.18 -19.93
CA SER A 35 -27.90 -13.61 -19.74
C SER A 35 -26.87 -14.17 -20.73
N THR A 36 -26.37 -13.38 -21.69
CA THR A 36 -25.37 -13.84 -22.65
C THR A 36 -24.04 -14.10 -21.94
N PRO A 37 -23.50 -15.34 -21.97
CA PRO A 37 -22.32 -15.68 -21.19
C PRO A 37 -21.05 -14.99 -21.72
N LEU A 38 -20.15 -14.59 -20.81
CA LEU A 38 -18.82 -14.10 -21.16
C LEU A 38 -18.02 -15.19 -21.89
N ASN A 39 -17.47 -14.86 -23.06
CA ASN A 39 -16.59 -15.76 -23.80
C ASN A 39 -15.15 -15.67 -23.27
N HIS A 40 -14.87 -16.34 -22.14
CA HIS A 40 -13.57 -16.32 -21.46
C HIS A 40 -12.37 -16.54 -22.39
N LYS A 41 -12.47 -17.50 -23.31
CA LYS A 41 -11.40 -17.82 -24.27
C LYS A 41 -11.04 -16.61 -25.15
N LEU A 42 -12.03 -15.83 -25.56
CA LEU A 42 -11.82 -14.66 -26.40
C LEU A 42 -11.08 -13.54 -25.67
N PHE A 43 -11.38 -13.35 -24.38
CA PHE A 43 -10.62 -12.44 -23.52
C PHE A 43 -9.17 -12.90 -23.38
N ASP A 44 -8.95 -14.18 -23.04
CA ASP A 44 -7.62 -14.75 -22.84
C ASP A 44 -6.77 -14.70 -24.11
N ASP A 45 -7.33 -15.09 -25.26
CA ASP A 45 -6.63 -15.12 -26.55
C ASP A 45 -6.17 -13.71 -26.95
N VAL A 46 -7.02 -12.69 -26.78
CA VAL A 46 -6.67 -11.29 -27.05
C VAL A 46 -5.66 -10.79 -26.02
N GLU A 47 -5.84 -11.09 -24.75
CA GLU A 47 -4.95 -10.65 -23.67
C GLU A 47 -3.52 -11.15 -23.90
N LEU A 48 -3.33 -12.43 -24.26
CA LEU A 48 -2.02 -13.05 -24.49
C LEU A 48 -1.22 -12.37 -25.62
N GLN A 49 -1.91 -11.75 -26.59
CA GLN A 49 -1.31 -11.08 -27.73
C GLN A 49 -0.99 -9.59 -27.47
N LEU A 50 -1.41 -9.04 -26.31
CA LEU A 50 -1.13 -7.64 -25.96
C LEU A 50 0.35 -7.44 -25.63
N THR A 51 0.96 -6.47 -26.30
CA THR A 51 2.37 -6.05 -26.16
C THR A 51 2.45 -4.54 -25.95
N PRO A 52 3.54 -4.00 -25.39
CA PRO A 52 3.70 -2.56 -25.23
C PRO A 52 3.54 -1.75 -26.53
N SER A 53 3.83 -2.36 -27.68
CA SER A 53 3.71 -1.71 -29.00
C SER A 53 2.27 -1.62 -29.50
N ASN A 54 1.43 -2.64 -29.28
CA ASN A 54 0.06 -2.66 -29.80
C ASN A 54 -1.00 -2.16 -28.81
N MET A 55 -0.71 -2.17 -27.50
CA MET A 55 -1.65 -1.73 -26.47
C MET A 55 -2.18 -0.30 -26.69
N PRO A 56 -1.34 0.72 -26.99
CA PRO A 56 -1.83 2.10 -27.19
C PRO A 56 -2.83 2.23 -28.35
N ILE A 57 -2.76 1.35 -29.34
CA ILE A 57 -3.65 1.35 -30.52
C ILE A 57 -5.00 0.70 -30.17
N ILE A 58 -4.98 -0.31 -29.30
CA ILE A 58 -6.14 -1.14 -28.95
C ILE A 58 -6.96 -0.52 -27.80
N GLN A 59 -6.28 0.15 -26.86
CA GLN A 59 -6.87 0.77 -25.68
C GLN A 59 -8.13 1.60 -25.96
N PRO A 60 -8.16 2.54 -26.95
CA PRO A 60 -9.34 3.37 -27.18
C PRO A 60 -10.58 2.57 -27.60
N ALA A 61 -10.38 1.41 -28.22
CA ALA A 61 -11.47 0.57 -28.71
C ALA A 61 -11.99 -0.42 -27.66
N LEU A 62 -11.13 -0.88 -26.73
CA LEU A 62 -11.51 -1.89 -25.74
C LEU A 62 -11.81 -1.31 -24.35
N LEU A 63 -11.11 -0.26 -23.90
CA LEU A 63 -11.29 0.22 -22.52
C LEU A 63 -12.70 0.74 -22.22
N PRO A 64 -13.33 1.58 -23.07
CA PRO A 64 -14.69 2.05 -22.78
C PRO A 64 -15.73 0.92 -22.61
N PRO A 65 -15.86 -0.05 -23.53
CA PRO A 65 -16.84 -1.13 -23.35
C PRO A 65 -16.50 -2.07 -22.20
N LEU A 66 -15.21 -2.34 -21.93
CA LEU A 66 -14.80 -3.13 -20.76
C LEU A 66 -15.20 -2.44 -19.46
N MET A 67 -14.99 -1.13 -19.35
CA MET A 67 -15.39 -0.35 -18.18
C MET A 67 -16.91 -0.27 -18.00
N SER A 68 -17.67 -0.23 -19.10
CA SER A 68 -19.14 -0.34 -19.04
C SER A 68 -19.56 -1.71 -18.48
N LEU A 69 -19.01 -2.79 -19.03
CA LEU A 69 -19.32 -4.16 -18.64
C LEU A 69 -19.01 -4.42 -17.15
N LEU A 70 -17.89 -3.90 -16.65
CA LEU A 70 -17.53 -4.02 -15.22
C LEU A 70 -18.54 -3.37 -14.27
N LYS A 71 -19.33 -2.39 -14.75
CA LYS A 71 -20.35 -1.71 -13.94
C LYS A 71 -21.70 -2.41 -13.97
N THR A 72 -21.98 -3.19 -15.01
CA THR A 72 -23.33 -3.73 -15.28
C THR A 72 -23.40 -5.26 -15.16
N THR A 73 -22.28 -5.97 -15.30
CA THR A 73 -22.28 -7.43 -15.33
C THR A 73 -22.62 -8.04 -13.97
N SER A 74 -23.48 -9.07 -14.00
CA SER A 74 -23.78 -9.95 -12.86
C SER A 74 -23.00 -11.27 -12.89
N GLN A 75 -22.28 -11.53 -13.99
CA GLN A 75 -21.45 -12.71 -14.19
C GLN A 75 -20.09 -12.55 -13.50
N ASP A 76 -19.33 -13.65 -13.37
CA ASP A 76 -17.95 -13.60 -12.88
C ASP A 76 -17.07 -12.72 -13.80
N PRO A 77 -16.66 -11.52 -13.36
CA PRO A 77 -15.95 -10.56 -14.20
C PRO A 77 -14.44 -10.81 -14.27
N THR A 78 -13.93 -11.93 -13.76
CA THR A 78 -12.48 -12.18 -13.61
C THR A 78 -11.67 -11.92 -14.89
N VAL A 79 -12.12 -12.43 -16.05
CA VAL A 79 -11.45 -12.21 -17.34
C VAL A 79 -11.51 -10.76 -17.82
N VAL A 80 -12.58 -10.05 -17.47
CA VAL A 80 -12.75 -8.62 -17.77
C VAL A 80 -11.77 -7.80 -16.92
N PHE A 81 -11.59 -8.15 -15.64
CA PHE A 81 -10.60 -7.52 -14.77
C PHE A 81 -9.17 -7.76 -15.25
N SER A 82 -8.82 -8.98 -15.65
CA SER A 82 -7.48 -9.32 -16.14
C SER A 82 -7.10 -8.47 -17.36
N LEU A 83 -7.95 -8.50 -18.40
CA LEU A 83 -7.72 -7.75 -19.63
C LEU A 83 -7.70 -6.22 -19.37
N THR A 84 -8.62 -5.72 -18.55
CA THR A 84 -8.66 -4.28 -18.19
C THR A 84 -7.40 -3.86 -17.45
N THR A 85 -6.94 -4.66 -16.48
CA THR A 85 -5.70 -4.40 -15.74
C THR A 85 -4.50 -4.34 -16.69
N LYS A 86 -4.41 -5.27 -17.64
CA LYS A 86 -3.32 -5.28 -18.63
C LYS A 86 -3.36 -4.06 -19.55
N LEU A 87 -4.54 -3.70 -20.04
CA LEU A 87 -4.73 -2.52 -20.89
C LEU A 87 -4.47 -1.20 -20.16
N LEU A 88 -4.74 -1.10 -18.86
CA LEU A 88 -4.42 0.09 -18.06
C LEU A 88 -2.95 0.14 -17.63
N SER A 89 -2.20 -0.95 -17.79
CA SER A 89 -0.83 -1.06 -17.27
C SER A 89 0.13 0.06 -17.71
N PRO A 90 0.14 0.58 -18.95
CA PRO A 90 1.07 1.64 -19.36
C PRO A 90 0.59 3.06 -19.01
N LEU A 91 -0.62 3.24 -18.49
CA LEU A 91 -1.19 4.56 -18.19
C LEU A 91 -0.74 5.07 -16.82
N SER A 92 -0.62 6.40 -16.67
CA SER A 92 -0.47 7.06 -15.37
C SER A 92 -1.77 7.03 -14.57
N PHE A 93 -1.72 7.41 -13.29
CA PHE A 93 -2.92 7.47 -12.46
C PHE A 93 -3.90 8.54 -12.97
N THR A 94 -3.41 9.74 -13.28
CA THR A 94 -4.21 10.82 -13.90
C THR A 94 -4.82 10.43 -15.24
N GLN A 95 -4.12 9.65 -16.08
CA GLN A 95 -4.67 9.10 -17.32
C GLN A 95 -5.79 8.09 -17.04
N CYS A 96 -5.63 7.18 -16.08
CA CYS A 96 -6.70 6.27 -15.67
C CYS A 96 -7.93 7.04 -15.16
N LEU A 97 -7.74 8.10 -14.36
CA LEU A 97 -8.82 8.97 -13.88
C LEU A 97 -9.56 9.70 -15.00
N SER A 98 -8.87 10.03 -16.10
CA SER A 98 -9.52 10.65 -17.25
C SER A 98 -10.43 9.67 -18.02
N LEU A 99 -10.16 8.37 -17.90
CA LEU A 99 -10.97 7.30 -18.50
C LEU A 99 -12.12 6.86 -17.59
N GLY A 100 -11.89 6.86 -16.27
CA GLY A 100 -12.89 6.57 -15.26
C GLY A 100 -12.85 7.61 -14.15
N ASP A 101 -13.98 8.25 -13.88
CA ASP A 101 -14.09 9.25 -12.82
C ASP A 101 -13.73 8.71 -11.42
N ALA A 102 -13.51 9.64 -10.48
CA ALA A 102 -13.26 9.30 -9.07
C ALA A 102 -14.37 8.42 -8.46
N GLY A 103 -15.63 8.63 -8.88
CA GLY A 103 -16.77 7.83 -8.44
C GLY A 103 -16.67 6.35 -8.83
N SER A 104 -16.12 6.06 -10.01
CA SER A 104 -15.86 4.68 -10.46
C SER A 104 -14.80 4.00 -9.59
N LEU A 105 -13.74 4.72 -9.19
CA LEU A 105 -12.75 4.20 -8.25
C LEU A 105 -13.33 3.95 -6.85
N VAL A 106 -14.12 4.88 -6.33
CA VAL A 106 -14.82 4.71 -5.04
C VAL A 106 -15.71 3.47 -5.06
N SER A 107 -16.48 3.29 -6.14
CA SER A 107 -17.36 2.13 -6.31
C SER A 107 -16.58 0.83 -6.39
N ALA A 108 -15.46 0.81 -7.12
CA ALA A 108 -14.62 -0.37 -7.25
C ALA A 108 -13.88 -0.73 -5.95
N LEU A 109 -13.41 0.25 -5.16
CA LEU A 109 -12.84 0.04 -3.82
C LEU A 109 -13.89 -0.49 -2.83
N SER A 110 -15.14 -0.01 -2.92
CA SER A 110 -16.23 -0.43 -2.03
C SER A 110 -16.91 -1.73 -2.45
N SER A 111 -16.57 -2.27 -3.61
CA SER A 111 -17.20 -3.45 -4.17
C SER A 111 -16.95 -4.68 -3.29
N PRO A 112 -17.92 -5.60 -3.14
CA PRO A 112 -17.71 -6.87 -2.48
C PRO A 112 -16.87 -7.86 -3.31
N LEU A 113 -16.59 -7.53 -4.59
CA LEU A 113 -15.83 -8.39 -5.49
C LEU A 113 -14.33 -8.11 -5.36
N PRO A 114 -13.49 -9.09 -4.95
CA PRO A 114 -12.06 -8.88 -4.80
C PRO A 114 -11.37 -8.36 -6.06
N GLY A 115 -11.77 -8.85 -7.25
CA GLY A 115 -11.24 -8.38 -8.53
C GLY A 115 -11.46 -6.88 -8.78
N ALA A 116 -12.59 -6.33 -8.31
CA ALA A 116 -12.87 -4.90 -8.42
C ALA A 116 -11.96 -4.09 -7.51
N ASN A 117 -11.78 -4.54 -6.27
CA ASN A 117 -10.88 -3.89 -5.33
C ASN A 117 -9.44 -3.95 -5.84
N LEU A 118 -8.98 -5.11 -6.34
CA LEU A 118 -7.63 -5.27 -6.88
C LEU A 118 -7.39 -4.42 -8.12
N LEU A 119 -8.37 -4.29 -9.03
CA LEU A 119 -8.28 -3.36 -10.16
C LEU A 119 -8.14 -1.91 -9.66
N ALA A 120 -8.97 -1.49 -8.71
CA ALA A 120 -8.91 -0.15 -8.15
C ALA A 120 -7.58 0.13 -7.44
N LEU A 121 -7.08 -0.83 -6.66
CA LEU A 121 -5.78 -0.76 -6.00
C LEU A 121 -4.63 -0.68 -7.01
N ASN A 122 -4.69 -1.43 -8.11
CA ASN A 122 -3.73 -1.32 -9.21
C ASN A 122 -3.74 0.07 -9.87
N ILE A 123 -4.92 0.69 -10.02
CA ILE A 123 -5.02 2.06 -10.53
C ILE A 123 -4.44 3.05 -9.52
N VAL A 124 -4.83 2.96 -8.24
CA VAL A 124 -4.34 3.83 -7.16
C VAL A 124 -2.83 3.70 -6.97
N GLN A 125 -2.26 2.50 -7.09
CA GLN A 125 -0.81 2.25 -7.01
C GLN A 125 0.00 3.06 -8.04
N LYS A 126 -0.58 3.37 -9.20
CA LYS A 126 0.08 4.19 -10.23
C LYS A 126 0.38 5.60 -9.74
N ALA A 127 -0.36 6.10 -8.74
CA ALA A 127 -0.09 7.41 -8.16
C ALA A 127 1.28 7.45 -7.46
N ALA A 128 1.78 6.32 -6.97
CA ALA A 128 3.11 6.24 -6.35
C ALA A 128 4.27 6.42 -7.34
N SER A 129 4.00 6.60 -8.64
CA SER A 129 5.04 6.83 -9.66
C SER A 129 5.75 8.19 -9.54
N SER A 130 5.10 9.20 -8.96
CA SER A 130 5.71 10.50 -8.70
C SER A 130 4.94 11.29 -7.63
N PRO A 131 5.59 12.24 -6.92
CA PRO A 131 4.89 13.12 -5.97
C PRO A 131 3.67 13.84 -6.57
N SER A 132 3.77 14.32 -7.82
CA SER A 132 2.67 15.02 -8.50
C SER A 132 1.45 14.13 -8.75
N GLU A 133 1.65 12.83 -9.01
CA GLU A 133 0.54 11.88 -9.15
C GLU A 133 -0.07 11.54 -7.78
N VAL A 134 0.73 11.53 -6.70
CA VAL A 134 0.19 11.44 -5.33
C VAL A 134 -0.61 12.69 -4.95
N ASP A 135 -0.20 13.89 -5.35
CA ASP A 135 -1.00 15.11 -5.15
C ASP A 135 -2.37 15.00 -5.84
N ALA A 136 -2.39 14.46 -7.06
CA ALA A 136 -3.64 14.23 -7.79
C ALA A 136 -4.56 13.27 -7.04
N LEU A 137 -4.02 12.24 -6.38
CA LEU A 137 -4.78 11.34 -5.51
C LEU A 137 -5.24 12.05 -4.23
N ALA A 138 -4.36 12.84 -3.59
CA ALA A 138 -4.67 13.58 -2.37
C ALA A 138 -5.76 14.64 -2.58
N ALA A 139 -5.92 15.14 -3.81
CA ALA A 139 -7.02 16.02 -4.21
C ALA A 139 -8.39 15.30 -4.29
N LEU A 140 -8.44 13.98 -4.11
CA LEU A 140 -9.64 13.13 -4.14
C LEU A 140 -9.84 12.43 -2.79
N PRO A 141 -10.19 13.15 -1.72
CA PRO A 141 -10.26 12.61 -0.36
C PRO A 141 -11.24 11.43 -0.22
N GLU A 142 -12.32 11.40 -1.00
CA GLU A 142 -13.26 10.29 -1.04
C GLU A 142 -12.63 8.98 -1.55
N VAL A 143 -11.66 9.05 -2.45
CA VAL A 143 -10.92 7.87 -2.92
C VAL A 143 -9.99 7.38 -1.81
N VAL A 144 -9.32 8.30 -1.10
CA VAL A 144 -8.42 7.97 0.01
C VAL A 144 -9.18 7.36 1.19
N ASP A 145 -10.34 7.89 1.55
CA ASP A 145 -11.25 7.30 2.54
C ASP A 145 -11.59 5.85 2.22
N ASN A 146 -11.96 5.58 0.96
CA ASN A 146 -12.32 4.24 0.52
C ASN A 146 -11.10 3.32 0.43
N LEU A 147 -9.92 3.85 0.12
CA LEU A 147 -8.66 3.12 0.21
C LEU A 147 -8.40 2.66 1.65
N LEU A 148 -8.56 3.54 2.65
CA LEU A 148 -8.38 3.20 4.07
C LEU A 148 -9.40 2.15 4.54
N ARG A 149 -10.67 2.29 4.15
CA ARG A 149 -11.73 1.32 4.47
C ARG A 149 -11.47 -0.03 3.81
N THR A 150 -11.07 -0.05 2.53
CA THR A 150 -10.72 -1.28 1.81
C THR A 150 -9.52 -1.96 2.46
N TRP A 151 -8.50 -1.18 2.79
CA TRP A 151 -7.29 -1.66 3.46
C TRP A 151 -7.60 -2.33 4.79
N LEU A 152 -8.31 -1.67 5.69
CA LEU A 152 -8.53 -2.16 7.05
C LEU A 152 -9.70 -3.16 7.15
N ASN A 153 -10.74 -3.03 6.33
CA ASN A 153 -11.98 -3.79 6.48
C ASN A 153 -12.18 -4.90 5.43
N SER A 154 -11.29 -5.05 4.43
CA SER A 154 -11.47 -6.14 3.46
C SER A 154 -11.32 -7.52 4.11
N PRO A 155 -12.26 -8.46 3.89
CA PRO A 155 -12.15 -9.84 4.34
C PRO A 155 -11.20 -10.67 3.46
N ASP A 156 -10.91 -10.19 2.25
CA ASP A 156 -10.02 -10.85 1.32
C ASP A 156 -8.55 -10.54 1.65
N VAL A 157 -7.73 -11.59 1.75
CA VAL A 157 -6.34 -11.49 2.18
C VAL A 157 -5.49 -10.76 1.14
N ASP A 158 -5.72 -11.03 -0.15
CA ASP A 158 -4.96 -10.43 -1.23
C ASP A 158 -5.30 -8.95 -1.40
N VAL A 159 -6.58 -8.59 -1.26
CA VAL A 159 -7.02 -7.18 -1.25
C VAL A 159 -6.38 -6.43 -0.08
N GLY A 160 -6.47 -6.95 1.14
CA GLY A 160 -5.89 -6.28 2.32
C GLY A 160 -4.36 -6.17 2.25
N GLY A 161 -3.69 -7.23 1.80
CA GLY A 161 -2.24 -7.25 1.60
C GLY A 161 -1.79 -6.27 0.51
N THR A 162 -2.49 -6.25 -0.62
CA THR A 162 -2.22 -5.31 -1.72
C THR A 162 -2.44 -3.87 -1.25
N ALA A 163 -3.55 -3.57 -0.58
CA ALA A 163 -3.84 -2.24 -0.07
C ALA A 163 -2.76 -1.75 0.93
N THR A 164 -2.23 -2.64 1.77
CA THR A 164 -1.10 -2.33 2.67
C THR A 164 0.14 -1.89 1.88
N LYS A 165 0.48 -2.62 0.81
CA LYS A 165 1.61 -2.29 -0.08
C LYS A 165 1.38 -0.97 -0.82
N VAL A 166 0.17 -0.75 -1.33
CA VAL A 166 -0.23 0.47 -2.04
C VAL A 166 -0.11 1.69 -1.14
N LEU A 167 -0.74 1.67 0.03
CA LEU A 167 -0.67 2.79 0.97
C LEU A 167 0.77 3.10 1.39
N GLY A 168 1.58 2.06 1.67
CA GLY A 168 2.98 2.23 2.03
C GLY A 168 3.80 2.88 0.92
N SER A 169 3.59 2.46 -0.34
CA SER A 169 4.28 3.04 -1.50
C SER A 169 3.86 4.48 -1.77
N LEU A 170 2.57 4.80 -1.62
CA LEU A 170 2.08 6.16 -1.80
C LEU A 170 2.66 7.12 -0.76
N LEU A 171 2.61 6.75 0.52
CA LEU A 171 3.18 7.55 1.61
C LEU A 171 4.71 7.63 1.50
N GLU A 172 5.38 6.58 1.05
CA GLU A 172 6.81 6.67 0.78
C GLU A 172 7.13 7.70 -0.31
N THR A 173 6.45 7.61 -1.47
CA THR A 173 6.63 8.58 -2.56
C THR A 173 6.33 10.01 -2.13
N ASP A 174 5.29 10.22 -1.30
CA ASP A 174 4.86 11.55 -0.85
C ASP A 174 5.62 12.11 0.35
N CYS A 175 6.47 11.33 1.03
CA CYS A 175 7.20 11.80 2.20
C CYS A 175 8.12 12.99 1.83
N ASP A 176 8.05 14.09 2.57
CA ASP A 176 8.83 15.32 2.33
C ASP A 176 10.25 15.24 2.92
N ILE A 177 10.49 14.33 3.86
CA ILE A 177 11.80 14.11 4.47
C ILE A 177 12.68 13.27 3.53
N MET A 178 13.91 13.72 3.28
CA MET A 178 14.93 12.92 2.58
C MET A 178 15.88 12.25 3.57
N PRO A 179 16.26 10.97 3.35
CA PRO A 179 17.26 10.32 4.17
C PRO A 179 18.61 11.05 4.06
N GLU A 180 19.22 11.39 5.20
CA GLU A 180 20.46 12.18 5.28
C GLU A 180 21.63 11.56 4.47
N HIS A 181 21.62 10.24 4.25
CA HIS A 181 22.64 9.50 3.50
C HIS A 181 22.52 9.61 1.97
N LEU A 182 21.39 10.09 1.43
CA LEU A 182 21.20 10.33 -0.01
C LEU A 182 21.57 11.76 -0.42
N SER A 183 21.51 12.70 0.52
CA SER A 183 21.96 14.10 0.31
C SER A 183 23.45 14.20 -0.06
N THR A 184 24.28 13.21 0.28
CA THR A 184 25.72 13.16 -0.02
C THR A 184 26.08 12.31 -1.25
N MET A 185 25.13 11.53 -1.79
CA MET A 185 25.36 10.53 -2.86
C MET A 185 24.87 10.96 -4.24
N ALA A 186 24.48 12.22 -4.44
CA ALA A 186 24.06 12.77 -5.74
C ALA A 186 25.13 12.71 -6.86
N ASN A 187 26.30 12.09 -6.61
CA ASN A 187 27.42 11.91 -7.54
C ASN A 187 27.85 10.42 -7.73
N GLY A 188 26.98 9.42 -7.56
CA GLY A 188 27.40 8.00 -7.64
C GLY A 188 26.39 7.05 -8.29
N VAL A 189 26.87 6.24 -9.23
CA VAL A 189 26.13 5.38 -10.19
C VAL A 189 25.56 4.08 -9.58
N ASN A 190 24.36 3.71 -10.06
CA ASN A 190 23.62 2.43 -10.10
C ASN A 190 24.10 1.14 -9.37
N GLY A 191 23.10 0.43 -8.81
CA GLY A 191 23.03 -1.02 -8.57
C GLY A 191 22.34 -1.36 -7.24
N THR A 192 21.58 -2.44 -7.02
CA THR A 192 20.86 -3.45 -7.82
C THR A 192 20.01 -4.26 -6.81
N SER A 193 18.79 -4.64 -7.21
CA SER A 193 17.82 -5.59 -6.58
C SER A 193 17.03 -5.16 -5.33
N PRO A 194 15.68 -5.16 -5.36
CA PRO A 194 14.85 -4.84 -4.20
C PRO A 194 14.67 -6.05 -3.28
N SER A 195 15.17 -5.95 -2.04
CA SER A 195 14.67 -6.73 -0.90
C SER A 195 13.40 -6.03 -0.36
N GLU A 196 12.44 -6.78 0.18
CA GLU A 196 11.21 -6.24 0.81
C GLU A 196 11.45 -5.27 1.98
N THR A 197 12.72 -5.13 2.40
CA THR A 197 13.20 -4.26 3.48
C THR A 197 13.97 -3.02 3.01
N GLU A 198 14.21 -2.81 1.70
CA GLU A 198 14.83 -1.58 1.23
C GLU A 198 13.79 -0.46 1.10
N LEU A 199 13.92 0.57 1.94
CA LEU A 199 13.34 1.89 1.67
C LEU A 199 13.84 2.31 0.27
N VAL A 200 12.91 2.58 -0.64
CA VAL A 200 13.22 2.98 -2.01
C VAL A 200 14.11 4.21 -1.96
N LYS A 201 15.22 4.18 -2.70
CA LYS A 201 16.11 5.34 -2.87
C LYS A 201 15.33 6.45 -3.57
N ARG A 202 14.71 7.35 -2.80
CA ARG A 202 14.00 8.52 -3.31
C ARG A 202 15.02 9.58 -3.72
N HIS A 203 14.88 10.07 -4.95
CA HIS A 203 15.79 11.05 -5.53
C HIS A 203 15.26 12.49 -5.38
N VAL A 204 13.99 12.65 -5.04
CA VAL A 204 13.30 13.94 -4.86
C VAL A 204 12.37 13.82 -3.66
N PRO A 205 12.28 14.84 -2.78
CA PRO A 205 11.27 14.87 -1.72
C PRO A 205 9.85 14.89 -2.30
N GLY A 206 8.93 14.25 -1.60
CA GLY A 206 7.50 14.37 -1.86
C GLY A 206 6.93 15.67 -1.31
N HIS A 207 5.61 15.85 -1.44
CA HIS A 207 4.92 17.10 -1.07
C HIS A 207 4.14 17.00 0.24
N ALA A 208 4.17 15.82 0.90
CA ALA A 208 3.43 15.51 2.12
C ALA A 208 1.91 15.79 2.00
N SER A 209 1.35 15.77 0.80
CA SER A 209 -0.07 16.03 0.56
C SER A 209 -0.93 14.87 1.07
N LEU A 210 -0.52 13.63 0.79
CA LEU A 210 -1.18 12.44 1.28
C LEU A 210 -0.82 12.17 2.75
N TRP A 211 0.40 12.47 3.19
CA TRP A 211 0.74 12.43 4.62
C TRP A 211 -0.18 13.31 5.46
N ARG A 212 -0.40 14.56 5.02
CA ARG A 212 -1.35 15.47 5.68
C ARG A 212 -2.75 14.88 5.74
N LEU A 213 -3.22 14.27 4.66
CA LEU A 213 -4.55 13.69 4.61
C LEU A 213 -4.68 12.39 5.43
N VAL A 214 -3.68 11.51 5.47
CA VAL A 214 -3.80 10.19 6.12
C VAL A 214 -3.41 10.24 7.60
N ILE A 215 -2.37 11.01 7.96
CA ILE A 215 -1.75 10.98 9.29
C ILE A 215 -2.08 12.22 10.13
N TRP A 216 -2.42 13.35 9.49
CA TRP A 216 -2.70 14.61 10.20
C TRP A 216 -4.11 15.16 9.95
N ASP A 217 -4.98 14.42 9.27
CA ASP A 217 -6.38 14.76 9.13
C ASP A 217 -7.23 13.90 10.08
N ARG A 218 -8.16 14.55 10.79
CA ARG A 218 -8.97 13.89 11.81
C ARG A 218 -9.84 12.78 11.22
N ARG A 219 -10.42 13.00 10.03
CA ARG A 219 -11.37 12.07 9.42
C ARG A 219 -10.71 10.75 9.07
N CYS A 220 -9.51 10.78 8.48
CA CYS A 220 -8.77 9.57 8.15
C CYS A 220 -8.36 8.81 9.42
N LEU A 221 -7.91 9.51 10.46
CA LEU A 221 -7.57 8.89 11.73
C LEU A 221 -8.78 8.27 12.43
N GLU A 222 -9.95 8.92 12.39
CA GLU A 222 -11.20 8.36 12.92
C GLU A 222 -11.61 7.08 12.17
N ILE A 223 -11.40 6.99 10.86
CA ILE A 223 -11.59 5.75 10.09
C ILE A 223 -10.66 4.65 10.63
N MET A 224 -9.37 4.95 10.80
CA MET A 224 -8.39 3.97 11.29
C MET A 224 -8.74 3.48 12.70
N VAL A 225 -9.02 4.39 13.62
CA VAL A 225 -9.34 4.08 15.02
C VAL A 225 -10.65 3.28 15.13
N SER A 226 -11.70 3.68 14.41
CA SER A 226 -13.00 3.00 14.47
C SER A 226 -12.97 1.57 13.93
N ILE A 227 -12.14 1.29 12.93
CA ILE A 227 -12.00 -0.06 12.35
C ILE A 227 -11.06 -0.93 13.18
N CYS A 228 -9.94 -0.38 13.65
CA CYS A 228 -8.96 -1.14 14.43
C CYS A 228 -9.40 -1.37 15.88
N ARG A 229 -10.20 -0.48 16.46
CA ARG A 229 -10.68 -0.63 17.85
C ARG A 229 -12.17 -0.29 17.99
N PRO A 230 -13.06 -1.08 17.37
CA PRO A 230 -14.49 -0.95 17.58
C PRO A 230 -14.87 -1.30 19.03
N ALA A 231 -16.09 -0.93 19.44
CA ALA A 231 -16.62 -1.22 20.78
C ALA A 231 -16.63 -2.72 21.13
N THR A 232 -16.70 -3.59 20.11
CA THR A 232 -16.56 -5.04 20.25
C THR A 232 -15.49 -5.50 19.27
N ILE A 233 -14.38 -6.02 19.78
CA ILE A 233 -13.28 -6.52 18.96
C ILE A 233 -13.75 -7.80 18.26
N THR A 234 -13.85 -7.74 16.94
CA THR A 234 -14.18 -8.89 16.08
C THR A 234 -12.91 -9.44 15.44
N ARG A 235 -13.01 -10.61 14.81
CA ARG A 235 -11.93 -11.15 13.97
C ARG A 235 -11.48 -10.17 12.89
N GLN A 236 -12.40 -9.39 12.32
CA GLN A 236 -12.06 -8.40 11.29
C GLN A 236 -11.26 -7.23 11.89
N ALA A 237 -11.58 -6.81 13.12
CA ALA A 237 -10.79 -5.80 13.83
C ALA A 237 -9.36 -6.30 14.10
N ALA A 238 -9.18 -7.56 14.49
CA ALA A 238 -7.85 -8.16 14.65
C ALA A 238 -7.02 -8.13 13.35
N PHE A 239 -7.65 -8.41 12.19
CA PHE A 239 -6.98 -8.25 10.90
C PHE A 239 -6.63 -6.80 10.57
N ALA A 240 -7.51 -5.85 10.90
CA ALA A 240 -7.22 -4.42 10.74
C ALA A 240 -6.03 -3.98 11.61
N GLN A 241 -5.98 -4.43 12.86
CA GLN A 241 -4.90 -4.19 13.80
C GLN A 241 -3.57 -4.75 13.26
N ASP A 242 -3.53 -6.00 12.82
CA ASP A 242 -2.35 -6.62 12.19
C ASP A 242 -1.86 -5.82 10.98
N ARG A 243 -2.77 -5.42 10.07
CA ARG A 243 -2.43 -4.61 8.89
C ARG A 243 -1.84 -3.25 9.25
N LEU A 244 -2.41 -2.58 10.26
CA LEU A 244 -1.89 -1.31 10.75
C LEU A 244 -0.51 -1.48 11.40
N LEU A 245 -0.31 -2.52 12.22
CA LEU A 245 0.99 -2.82 12.81
C LEU A 245 2.06 -3.11 11.74
N ARG A 246 1.70 -3.75 10.62
CA ARG A 246 2.65 -4.04 9.52
C ARG A 246 3.16 -2.79 8.79
N ILE A 247 2.37 -1.73 8.68
CA ILE A 247 2.78 -0.54 7.92
C ILE A 247 3.61 0.45 8.77
N ILE A 248 3.33 0.51 10.08
CA ILE A 248 3.94 1.49 10.99
C ILE A 248 5.48 1.47 10.98
N PRO A 249 6.17 0.30 11.02
CA PRO A 249 7.63 0.27 10.96
C PRO A 249 8.22 0.97 9.74
N ARG A 250 7.66 0.73 8.55
CA ARG A 250 8.09 1.38 7.31
C ARG A 250 7.83 2.89 7.37
N LEU A 251 6.65 3.31 7.81
CA LEU A 251 6.29 4.72 7.91
C LEU A 251 7.10 5.47 8.97
N GLY A 252 7.41 4.82 10.10
CA GLY A 252 8.21 5.42 11.17
C GLY A 252 9.67 5.60 10.77
N ALA A 253 10.18 4.76 9.86
CA ALA A 253 11.51 4.94 9.29
C ALA A 253 11.58 6.19 8.39
N LEU A 254 10.48 6.51 7.71
CA LEU A 254 10.36 7.65 6.82
C LEU A 254 10.14 8.96 7.60
N HIS A 255 9.15 8.97 8.50
CA HIS A 255 8.76 10.17 9.22
C HIS A 255 8.34 9.85 10.67
N PRO A 256 9.30 9.59 11.58
CA PRO A 256 9.00 9.11 12.94
C PRO A 256 8.16 10.11 13.75
N ARG A 257 8.45 11.41 13.63
CA ARG A 257 7.69 12.46 14.34
C ARG A 257 6.22 12.53 13.93
N ALA A 258 5.92 12.32 12.64
CA ALA A 258 4.54 12.36 12.14
C ALA A 258 3.66 11.30 12.80
N LEU A 259 4.24 10.13 13.07
CA LEU A 259 3.53 9.04 13.74
C LEU A 259 3.51 9.19 15.26
N ALA A 260 4.54 9.83 15.84
CA ALA A 260 4.69 9.95 17.28
C ALA A 260 3.88 11.11 17.90
N ILE A 261 3.54 12.12 17.10
CA ILE A 261 2.86 13.32 17.56
C ILE A 261 1.65 13.56 16.66
N SER A 262 0.45 13.53 17.24
CA SER A 262 -0.77 13.88 16.54
C SER A 262 -1.34 15.23 16.99
N PRO A 263 -1.94 16.03 16.08
CA PRO A 263 -2.79 17.15 16.46
C PRO A 263 -4.11 16.74 17.13
N PHE A 264 -4.47 15.45 17.11
CA PHE A 264 -5.70 14.89 17.68
C PHE A 264 -5.40 13.80 18.73
N PRO A 265 -4.75 14.16 19.86
CA PRO A 265 -4.40 13.20 20.89
C PRO A 265 -5.62 12.49 21.50
N ASP A 266 -6.81 13.10 21.45
CA ASP A 266 -8.07 12.51 21.92
C ASP A 266 -8.46 11.21 21.18
N LEU A 267 -7.96 11.01 19.95
CA LEU A 267 -8.17 9.78 19.18
C LEU A 267 -7.25 8.63 19.61
N PHE A 268 -6.20 8.92 20.38
CA PHE A 268 -5.10 8.01 20.66
C PHE A 268 -4.91 7.74 22.15
N PRO A 269 -5.94 7.29 22.88
CA PRO A 269 -5.86 7.11 24.33
C PRO A 269 -4.70 6.18 24.70
N LEU A 270 -3.86 6.63 25.63
CA LEU A 270 -2.74 5.88 26.19
C LEU A 270 -3.19 5.06 27.42
N PRO A 271 -2.50 3.94 27.73
CA PRO A 271 -2.80 3.19 28.95
C PRO A 271 -2.34 3.98 30.18
N GLY A 272 -2.96 3.73 31.34
CA GLY A 272 -2.68 4.50 32.56
C GLY A 272 -1.26 4.40 33.12
N TYR A 273 -0.44 3.48 32.61
CA TYR A 273 0.97 3.35 32.95
C TYR A 273 1.92 4.13 32.04
N ALA A 274 1.41 4.65 30.91
CA ALA A 274 2.18 5.47 29.99
C ALA A 274 2.17 6.94 30.42
N ASP A 275 3.35 7.56 30.44
CA ASP A 275 3.51 9.00 30.64
C ASP A 275 3.32 9.74 29.30
N GLU A 276 2.76 10.95 29.31
CA GLU A 276 2.60 11.79 28.12
C GLU A 276 3.94 12.09 27.41
N SER A 277 5.07 11.98 28.13
CA SER A 277 6.41 12.14 27.58
C SER A 277 6.79 11.11 26.50
N ILE A 278 6.05 10.01 26.34
CA ILE A 278 6.30 9.02 25.29
C ILE A 278 5.84 9.46 23.89
N GLY A 279 5.09 10.56 23.81
CA GLY A 279 4.37 11.00 22.61
C GLY A 279 2.89 10.58 22.65
N HIS A 280 2.08 11.19 21.80
CA HIS A 280 0.63 10.98 21.76
C HIS A 280 0.17 10.97 20.30
N GLY A 281 0.49 9.88 19.61
CA GLY A 281 0.21 9.70 18.19
C GLY A 281 -0.12 8.26 17.84
N LEU A 282 -0.28 8.03 16.54
CA LEU A 282 -0.66 6.74 15.98
C LEU A 282 0.32 5.61 16.38
N LEU A 283 1.62 5.90 16.45
CA LEU A 283 2.64 4.93 16.85
C LEU A 283 2.40 4.44 18.29
N GLN A 284 2.30 5.37 19.24
CA GLN A 284 2.12 5.04 20.66
C GLN A 284 0.81 4.30 20.89
N TRP A 285 -0.27 4.77 20.28
CA TRP A 285 -1.57 4.12 20.40
C TRP A 285 -1.55 2.71 19.81
N ALA A 286 -1.00 2.51 18.61
CA ALA A 286 -0.92 1.18 18.00
C ALA A 286 -0.07 0.21 18.84
N ALA A 287 1.05 0.71 19.38
CA ALA A 287 2.02 -0.08 20.12
C ALA A 287 1.60 -0.42 21.57
N LEU A 288 0.80 0.43 22.21
CA LEU A 288 0.52 0.32 23.66
C LEU A 288 -0.96 0.16 24.01
N SER A 289 -1.85 0.58 23.13
CA SER A 289 -3.29 0.65 23.44
C SER A 289 -4.13 -0.18 22.51
N MET A 290 -3.87 -0.16 21.20
CA MET A 290 -4.78 -0.67 20.17
C MET A 290 -5.11 -2.15 20.35
N VAL A 291 -4.09 -2.95 20.66
CA VAL A 291 -4.19 -4.40 20.80
C VAL A 291 -4.64 -4.78 22.22
N ASP A 292 -5.61 -5.68 22.30
CA ASP A 292 -5.93 -6.38 23.55
C ASP A 292 -4.95 -7.55 23.72
N THR A 293 -4.00 -7.42 24.66
CA THR A 293 -2.97 -8.43 24.91
C THR A 293 -3.49 -9.66 25.66
N SER A 294 -4.77 -9.68 26.08
CA SER A 294 -5.39 -10.91 26.58
C SER A 294 -5.69 -11.93 25.47
N ASP A 295 -5.78 -11.48 24.21
CA ASP A 295 -5.75 -12.34 23.03
C ASP A 295 -4.30 -12.73 22.71
N VAL A 296 -3.95 -13.98 22.97
CA VAL A 296 -2.60 -14.54 22.79
C VAL A 296 -2.10 -14.39 21.35
N LEU A 297 -2.97 -14.52 20.34
CA LEU A 297 -2.56 -14.38 18.93
C LEU A 297 -2.26 -12.92 18.59
N MET A 298 -3.04 -11.99 19.13
CA MET A 298 -2.79 -10.57 18.94
C MET A 298 -1.60 -10.07 19.74
N HIS A 299 -1.37 -10.60 20.94
CA HIS A 299 -0.17 -10.35 21.72
C HIS A 299 1.09 -10.80 20.98
N HIS A 300 1.07 -11.99 20.37
CA HIS A 300 2.17 -12.44 19.52
C HIS A 300 2.39 -11.54 18.29
N THR A 301 1.31 -11.08 17.67
CA THR A 301 1.38 -10.09 16.58
C THR A 301 2.03 -8.79 17.02
N LEU A 302 1.74 -8.31 18.24
CA LEU A 302 2.35 -7.11 18.81
C LEU A 302 3.86 -7.31 19.08
N ILE A 303 4.27 -8.49 19.55
CA ILE A 303 5.69 -8.82 19.71
C ILE A 303 6.42 -8.79 18.36
N LEU A 304 5.86 -9.42 17.32
CA LEU A 304 6.43 -9.40 15.97
C LEU A 304 6.52 -7.96 15.40
N PHE A 305 5.53 -7.12 15.71
CA PHE A 305 5.59 -5.70 15.39
C PHE A 305 6.81 -5.03 16.02
N PHE A 306 7.05 -5.22 17.32
CA PHE A 306 8.19 -4.61 18.00
C PHE A 306 9.54 -5.12 17.47
N GLU A 307 9.67 -6.43 17.21
CA GLU A 307 10.87 -7.01 16.60
C GLU A 307 11.16 -6.36 15.24
N THR A 308 10.12 -6.23 14.40
CA THR A 308 10.20 -5.60 13.08
C THR A 308 10.53 -4.12 13.19
N PHE A 309 9.85 -3.41 14.11
CA PHE A 309 10.04 -1.99 14.37
C PHE A 309 11.48 -1.69 14.76
N VAL A 310 12.01 -2.36 15.78
CA VAL A 310 13.39 -2.17 16.24
C VAL A 310 14.40 -2.49 15.14
N SER A 311 14.18 -3.57 14.39
CA SER A 311 15.07 -3.97 13.29
C SER A 311 15.14 -2.92 12.19
N ILE A 312 14.01 -2.35 11.79
CA ILE A 312 13.93 -1.31 10.77
C ILE A 312 14.50 0.02 11.28
N MET A 313 14.13 0.45 12.49
CA MET A 313 14.59 1.74 13.05
C MET A 313 16.10 1.80 13.19
N ARG A 314 16.75 0.68 13.53
CA ARG A 314 18.21 0.56 13.57
C ARG A 314 18.87 0.91 12.25
N ILE A 315 18.26 0.51 11.12
CA ILE A 315 18.86 0.66 9.78
C ILE A 315 18.51 2.04 9.18
N ALA A 316 17.38 2.64 9.56
CA ALA A 316 16.83 3.83 8.92
C ALA A 316 17.63 5.15 9.10
N GLY A 317 18.91 5.10 9.51
CA GLY A 317 19.75 6.26 9.88
C GLY A 317 19.98 6.33 11.39
N ASN A 318 20.53 7.42 11.95
CA ASN A 318 20.59 7.69 13.39
C ASN A 318 20.28 9.17 13.63
N SER A 319 19.10 9.49 14.17
CA SER A 319 18.80 10.82 14.70
C SER A 319 18.42 10.70 16.17
N ALA A 320 18.88 11.65 16.99
CA ALA A 320 18.62 11.64 18.43
C ALA A 320 17.11 11.65 18.74
N ASP A 321 16.33 12.36 17.92
CA ASP A 321 14.88 12.47 18.05
C ASP A 321 14.18 11.13 17.76
N ARG A 322 14.55 10.46 16.67
CA ARG A 322 13.99 9.13 16.35
C ARG A 322 14.39 8.10 17.40
N ASP A 323 15.65 8.08 17.82
CA ASP A 323 16.11 7.15 18.86
C ASP A 323 15.41 7.41 20.20
N ALA A 324 15.06 8.66 20.53
CA ALA A 324 14.24 8.98 21.68
C ALA A 324 12.80 8.45 21.53
N ILE A 325 12.16 8.63 20.38
CA ILE A 325 10.82 8.08 20.10
C ILE A 325 10.82 6.55 20.25
N VAL A 326 11.77 5.87 19.62
CA VAL A 326 11.87 4.40 19.66
C VAL A 326 12.11 3.92 21.09
N ARG A 327 13.08 4.51 21.80
CA ARG A 327 13.37 4.20 23.20
C ARG A 327 12.13 4.36 24.08
N ASN A 328 11.43 5.48 23.96
CA ASN A 328 10.28 5.77 24.81
C ASN A 328 9.17 4.73 24.62
N VAL A 329 8.82 4.40 23.36
CA VAL A 329 7.77 3.42 23.07
C VAL A 329 8.19 2.00 23.48
N VAL A 330 9.40 1.57 23.10
CA VAL A 330 9.88 0.21 23.36
C VAL A 330 10.08 -0.05 24.85
N ARG A 331 10.69 0.89 25.58
CA ARG A 331 10.90 0.76 27.03
C ARG A 331 9.58 0.72 27.79
N THR A 332 8.61 1.54 27.37
CA THR A 332 7.29 1.59 28.02
C THR A 332 6.51 0.29 27.82
N ALA A 333 6.58 -0.29 26.62
CA ALA A 333 5.98 -1.60 26.35
C ALA A 333 6.69 -2.72 27.14
N ALA A 334 8.01 -2.80 27.04
CA ALA A 334 8.80 -3.88 27.65
C ALA A 334 8.80 -3.87 29.18
N SER A 335 8.54 -2.73 29.83
CA SER A 335 8.40 -2.66 31.29
C SER A 335 7.12 -3.30 31.82
N HIS A 336 6.12 -3.51 30.96
CA HIS A 336 4.83 -4.11 31.31
C HIS A 336 4.59 -5.46 30.60
N ASP A 337 5.53 -5.90 29.78
CA ASP A 337 5.43 -7.12 28.98
C ASP A 337 6.75 -7.90 29.01
N GLN A 338 6.80 -8.91 29.89
CA GLN A 338 7.97 -9.74 30.07
C GLN A 338 8.25 -10.62 28.86
N GLU A 339 7.22 -11.05 28.12
CA GLU A 339 7.39 -11.85 26.90
C GLU A 339 8.02 -11.02 25.79
N LEU A 340 7.55 -9.79 25.61
CA LEU A 340 8.18 -8.82 24.71
C LEU A 340 9.64 -8.55 25.09
N LEU A 341 9.93 -8.32 26.37
CA LEU A 341 11.30 -8.08 26.82
C LEU A 341 12.24 -9.25 26.48
N VAL A 342 11.78 -10.49 26.67
CA VAL A 342 12.54 -11.70 26.31
C VAL A 342 12.68 -11.85 24.80
N ALA A 343 11.62 -11.60 24.04
CA ALA A 343 11.63 -11.65 22.58
C ALA A 343 12.66 -10.67 21.98
N LEU A 344 12.66 -9.42 22.46
CA LEU A 344 13.62 -8.40 22.03
C LEU A 344 15.06 -8.80 22.39
N ARG A 345 15.31 -9.25 23.62
CA ARG A 345 16.67 -9.66 24.04
C ARG A 345 17.23 -10.86 23.28
N SER A 346 16.36 -11.76 22.82
CA SER A 346 16.73 -12.95 22.03
C SER A 346 16.68 -12.74 20.51
N LEU A 347 16.24 -11.56 20.05
CA LEU A 347 16.17 -11.25 18.63
C LEU A 347 17.55 -11.29 17.91
N PRO A 348 18.66 -10.81 18.51
CA PRO A 348 19.99 -10.95 17.91
C PRO A 348 20.38 -12.40 17.61
N ASP A 349 20.01 -13.35 18.49
CA ASP A 349 20.35 -14.78 18.34
C ASP A 349 19.59 -15.45 17.18
N ARG A 350 18.48 -14.85 16.75
CA ARG A 350 17.63 -15.30 15.64
C ARG A 350 17.88 -14.53 14.34
N THR A 351 18.84 -13.61 14.35
CA THR A 351 19.19 -12.76 13.20
C THR A 351 20.47 -13.28 12.53
N VAL A 352 20.69 -12.94 11.26
CA VAL A 352 21.94 -13.27 10.55
C VAL A 352 23.16 -12.74 11.29
N GLN A 353 24.26 -13.50 11.28
CA GLN A 353 25.43 -13.27 12.13
C GLN A 353 26.03 -11.86 11.99
N GLU A 354 26.01 -11.29 10.79
CA GLU A 354 26.55 -9.96 10.50
C GLU A 354 25.73 -8.82 11.15
N GLU A 355 24.43 -9.03 11.34
CA GLU A 355 23.49 -8.04 11.87
C GLU A 355 23.22 -8.24 13.37
N ALA A 356 23.55 -9.41 13.92
CA ALA A 356 23.27 -9.79 15.31
C ALA A 356 23.89 -8.81 16.33
N GLU A 357 25.19 -8.54 16.24
CA GLU A 357 25.85 -7.67 17.21
C GLU A 357 25.45 -6.18 17.09
N PRO A 358 25.35 -5.59 15.88
CA PRO A 358 24.76 -4.26 15.71
C PRO A 358 23.35 -4.15 16.30
N LEU A 359 22.53 -5.18 16.13
CA LEU A 359 21.17 -5.24 16.67
C LEU A 359 21.17 -5.34 18.19
N ALA A 360 21.98 -6.22 18.78
CA ALA A 360 22.13 -6.35 20.23
C ALA A 360 22.53 -5.01 20.89
N ARG A 361 23.49 -4.30 20.28
CA ARG A 361 23.92 -2.98 20.76
C ARG A 361 22.82 -1.92 20.66
N TYR A 362 22.00 -1.95 19.61
CA TYR A 362 20.86 -1.04 19.49
C TYR A 362 19.79 -1.33 20.54
N ILE A 363 19.45 -2.61 20.72
CA ILE A 363 18.46 -3.08 21.72
C ILE A 363 18.89 -2.69 23.13
N GLY A 364 20.17 -2.91 23.48
CA GLY A 364 20.71 -2.45 24.78
C GLY A 364 20.50 -0.96 24.98
N ARG A 365 20.88 -0.12 24.01
CA ARG A 365 20.75 1.34 24.09
C ARG A 365 19.32 1.86 24.24
N ILE A 366 18.32 1.17 23.70
CA ILE A 366 16.91 1.59 23.79
C ILE A 366 16.21 1.03 25.02
N LEU A 367 16.67 -0.10 25.58
CA LEU A 367 16.12 -0.68 26.80
C LEU A 367 16.75 -0.09 28.08
N ASP A 368 18.07 0.14 28.08
CA ASP A 368 18.82 0.84 29.15
C ASP A 368 18.48 2.32 29.16
#